data_AF-A0A916WXT2-F1
#
_entry.id   AF-A0A916WXT2-F1
#
_cell.length_a   1.000
_cell.length_b   1.000
_cell.length_c   1.000
_cell.angle_alpha   90.00
_cell.angle_beta   90.00
_cell.angle_gamma   90.00
#
_symmetry.space_group_name_H-M   'P 1'
#
loop_
_entity.id
_entity.type
_entity.pdbx_description
1 polymer ?
#
loop_
_entity_poly.entity_id
_entity_poly.type
_entity_poly.pdbx_seq_one_letter_code
_entity_poly.pdbx_strand_id
1 'polypeptide(L)'
;MAAKKQTDSSSDLRTNEKKWTKPLMDAGWTALPSVIIENQRQLGLEPLDLNIVLYLASKWWTAEGKPYPSKSTMAQAMNVHPRTIQKHIASLEAAGYIRREERRTDQGSRTNIYHLDGLIEAAKPFADEKLAEIKEKSEIKKIRQNRKGAPKLRLVKDDDA
;
A
#
# COMPACT_ATOMS: atom_id res chain seq x y z
N MET A 1 -1.09 36.06 -4.12
CA MET A 1 -1.48 34.63 -4.15
C MET A 1 -0.22 33.81 -3.95
N ALA A 2 -0.03 33.23 -2.76
CA ALA A 2 1.19 32.50 -2.42
C ALA A 2 1.15 31.10 -3.07
N ALA A 3 2.17 30.79 -3.86
CA ALA A 3 2.36 29.50 -4.50
C ALA A 3 2.43 28.40 -3.43
N LYS A 4 1.48 27.47 -3.49
CA LYS A 4 1.46 26.29 -2.62
C LYS A 4 2.60 25.37 -3.06
N LYS A 5 3.55 25.13 -2.15
CA LYS A 5 4.76 24.32 -2.34
C LYS A 5 4.38 22.85 -2.64
N GLN A 6 4.20 22.51 -3.91
CA GLN A 6 4.04 21.14 -4.42
C GLN A 6 5.43 20.58 -4.77
N THR A 7 6.15 19.98 -3.82
CA THR A 7 7.50 19.45 -4.10
C THR A 7 7.63 17.94 -3.94
N ASP A 8 6.87 17.30 -3.05
CA ASP A 8 7.10 15.86 -2.78
C ASP A 8 6.26 14.93 -3.68
N SER A 9 5.00 15.28 -3.97
CA SER A 9 4.17 14.45 -4.87
C SER A 9 4.64 14.49 -6.32
N SER A 10 5.25 15.59 -6.77
CA SER A 10 5.70 15.75 -8.15
C SER A 10 7.01 15.02 -8.43
N SER A 11 7.91 14.88 -7.45
CA SER A 11 9.15 14.10 -7.60
C SER A 11 8.89 12.60 -7.64
N ASP A 12 7.95 12.12 -6.83
CA ASP A 12 7.59 10.70 -6.78
C ASP A 12 6.83 10.29 -8.05
N LEU A 13 5.91 11.13 -8.53
CA LEU A 13 5.25 10.93 -9.83
C LEU A 13 6.25 10.85 -10.98
N ARG A 14 7.23 11.78 -11.03
CA ARG A 14 8.31 11.74 -12.05
C ARG A 14 9.19 10.49 -11.96
N THR A 15 9.39 9.95 -10.76
CA THR A 15 10.15 8.71 -10.56
C THR A 15 9.32 7.51 -11.03
N ASN A 16 8.03 7.49 -10.74
CA ASN A 16 7.11 6.46 -11.21
C ASN A 16 6.91 6.51 -12.73
N GLU A 17 6.85 7.69 -13.35
CA GLU A 17 6.83 7.86 -14.81
C GLU A 17 8.09 7.32 -15.46
N LYS A 18 9.27 7.48 -14.84
CA LYS A 18 10.51 6.86 -15.34
C LYS A 18 10.44 5.33 -15.30
N LYS A 19 9.77 4.77 -14.29
CA LYS A 19 9.61 3.31 -14.13
C LYS A 19 8.54 2.72 -15.05
N TRP A 20 7.39 3.38 -15.14
CA TRP A 20 6.18 2.85 -15.77
C TRP A 20 5.77 3.59 -17.02
N THR A 21 6.54 4.57 -17.50
CA THR A 21 6.20 5.48 -18.59
C THR A 21 5.06 6.45 -18.28
N LYS A 22 5.04 7.57 -18.98
CA LYS A 22 4.01 8.60 -18.82
C LYS A 22 2.59 8.12 -19.17
N PRO A 23 2.34 7.40 -20.30
CA PRO A 23 0.98 6.96 -20.64
C PRO A 23 0.33 6.06 -19.59
N LEU A 24 1.08 5.15 -18.95
CA LEU A 24 0.52 4.29 -17.90
C LEU A 24 0.21 5.08 -16.62
N MET A 25 1.06 6.05 -16.25
CA MET A 25 0.78 6.89 -15.09
C MET A 25 -0.40 7.84 -15.33
N ASP A 26 -0.53 8.39 -16.55
CA ASP A 26 -1.63 9.25 -16.98
C ASP A 26 -2.97 8.49 -17.05
N ALA A 27 -2.95 7.21 -17.44
CA ALA A 27 -4.14 6.35 -17.48
C ALA A 27 -4.71 6.04 -16.08
N GLY A 28 -3.93 6.27 -15.03
CA GLY A 28 -4.32 6.09 -13.64
C GLY A 28 -3.47 5.03 -12.94
N TRP A 29 -3.23 5.27 -11.65
CA TRP A 29 -2.46 4.38 -10.79
C TRP A 29 -3.19 4.22 -9.46
N THR A 30 -2.95 3.10 -8.78
CA THR A 30 -3.56 2.79 -7.48
C THR A 30 -2.48 2.79 -6.42
N ALA A 31 -2.66 3.61 -5.39
CA ALA A 31 -1.83 3.55 -4.20
C ALA A 31 -2.28 2.38 -3.32
N LEU A 32 -1.40 1.41 -3.10
CA LEU A 32 -1.61 0.34 -2.11
C LEU A 32 -0.39 0.31 -1.17
N PRO A 33 -0.58 0.40 0.17
CA PRO A 33 0.53 0.30 1.11
C PRO A 33 1.31 -1.00 0.91
N SER A 34 2.61 -0.90 0.65
CA SER A 34 3.47 -2.06 0.40
C SER A 34 3.50 -3.05 1.57
N VAL A 35 3.27 -2.55 2.79
CA VAL A 35 3.16 -3.36 4.01
C VAL A 35 2.09 -4.46 3.88
N ILE A 36 0.97 -4.18 3.20
CA ILE A 36 -0.10 -5.18 2.98
C ILE A 36 0.40 -6.29 2.04
N ILE A 37 1.12 -5.92 0.97
CA ILE A 37 1.65 -6.86 -0.02
C ILE A 37 2.74 -7.75 0.62
N GLU A 38 3.64 -7.14 1.39
CA GLU A 38 4.77 -7.82 2.01
C GLU A 38 4.34 -8.75 3.15
N ASN A 39 3.29 -8.39 3.88
CA ASN A 39 2.79 -9.16 5.03
C ASN A 39 1.52 -9.95 4.71
N GLN A 40 1.22 -10.20 3.43
CA GLN A 40 0.00 -10.90 3.01
C GLN A 40 -0.18 -12.27 3.69
N ARG A 41 0.92 -13.00 3.92
CA ARG A 41 0.90 -14.30 4.61
C ARG A 41 0.57 -14.15 6.10
N GLN A 42 1.17 -13.17 6.77
CA GLN A 42 0.95 -12.87 8.18
C GLN A 42 -0.46 -12.35 8.43
N LEU A 43 -1.01 -11.62 7.47
CA LEU A 43 -2.41 -11.21 7.42
C LEU A 43 -3.35 -12.37 7.05
N GLY A 44 -2.84 -13.56 6.71
CA GLY A 44 -3.67 -14.69 6.32
C GLY A 44 -4.47 -14.47 5.02
N LEU A 45 -4.02 -13.53 4.17
CA LEU A 45 -4.66 -13.24 2.89
C LEU A 45 -4.24 -14.29 1.87
N GLU A 46 -5.22 -14.92 1.23
CA GLU A 46 -4.96 -15.73 0.04
C GLU A 46 -4.66 -14.82 -1.17
N PRO A 47 -4.00 -15.33 -2.23
CA PRO A 47 -3.68 -14.51 -3.41
C PRO A 47 -4.90 -13.81 -4.03
N LEU A 48 -6.06 -14.49 -4.02
CA LEU A 48 -7.29 -13.92 -4.55
C LEU A 48 -7.90 -12.86 -3.60
N ASP A 49 -7.68 -12.98 -2.29
CA ASP A 49 -8.09 -11.96 -1.32
C ASP A 49 -7.32 -10.66 -1.55
N LEU A 50 -6.00 -10.76 -1.74
CA LEU A 50 -5.16 -9.61 -2.07
C LEU A 50 -5.58 -8.96 -3.39
N ASN A 51 -5.92 -9.76 -4.40
CA ASN A 51 -6.40 -9.24 -5.69
C ASN A 51 -7.75 -8.53 -5.56
N ILE A 52 -8.67 -9.05 -4.72
CA ILE A 52 -9.93 -8.37 -4.39
C ILE A 52 -9.66 -7.03 -3.72
N VAL A 53 -8.79 -6.99 -2.71
CA VAL A 53 -8.39 -5.75 -2.04
C VAL A 53 -7.80 -4.74 -3.04
N LEU A 54 -6.89 -5.19 -3.91
CA LEU A 54 -6.27 -4.35 -4.93
C LEU A 54 -7.32 -3.77 -5.90
N TYR A 55 -8.25 -4.61 -6.36
CA TYR A 55 -9.32 -4.17 -7.24
C TYR A 55 -10.24 -3.15 -6.56
N LEU A 56 -10.62 -3.39 -5.30
CA LEU A 56 -11.42 -2.44 -4.51
C LEU A 56 -10.67 -1.11 -4.31
N ALA A 57 -9.39 -1.15 -3.98
CA ALA A 57 -8.55 0.04 -3.86
C ALA A 57 -8.48 0.82 -5.19
N SER A 58 -8.41 0.14 -6.33
CA SER A 58 -8.41 0.80 -7.66
C SER A 58 -9.69 1.55 -8.00
N LYS A 59 -10.81 1.22 -7.31
CA LYS A 59 -12.10 1.88 -7.48
C LYS A 59 -12.37 2.90 -6.36
N TRP A 60 -11.48 3.01 -5.38
CA TRP A 60 -11.59 3.92 -4.25
C TRP A 60 -10.77 5.19 -4.50
N TRP A 61 -11.34 6.12 -5.26
CA TRP A 61 -10.64 7.32 -5.74
C TRP A 61 -10.59 8.47 -4.73
N THR A 62 -11.57 8.55 -3.83
CA THR A 62 -11.61 9.52 -2.72
C THR A 62 -12.00 8.78 -1.45
N ALA A 63 -11.52 9.22 -0.27
CA ALA A 63 -11.84 8.58 1.00
C ALA A 63 -13.36 8.43 1.22
N GLU A 64 -14.14 9.40 0.75
CA GLU A 64 -15.61 9.42 0.81
C GLU A 64 -16.26 8.56 -0.29
N GLY A 65 -15.64 8.46 -1.47
CA GLY A 65 -16.12 7.72 -2.64
C GLY A 65 -15.82 6.23 -2.58
N LYS A 66 -16.39 5.54 -1.60
CA LYS A 66 -16.16 4.11 -1.33
C LYS A 66 -16.47 3.23 -2.54
N PRO A 67 -15.70 2.16 -2.78
CA PRO A 67 -15.87 1.31 -3.96
C PRO A 67 -17.15 0.47 -3.88
N TYR A 68 -17.86 0.36 -5.01
CA TYR A 68 -19.09 -0.45 -5.13
C TYR A 68 -19.14 -1.37 -6.38
N PRO A 69 -18.02 -2.03 -6.78
CA PRO A 69 -18.06 -2.93 -7.93
C PRO A 69 -18.97 -4.14 -7.69
N SER A 70 -19.60 -4.62 -8.75
CA SER A 70 -20.38 -5.87 -8.67
C SER A 70 -19.45 -7.08 -8.49
N LYS A 71 -19.95 -8.14 -7.85
CA LYS A 71 -19.21 -9.40 -7.70
C LYS A 71 -18.90 -10.04 -9.05
N SER A 72 -19.80 -9.87 -10.04
CA SER A 72 -19.60 -10.35 -11.41
C SER A 72 -18.46 -9.60 -12.11
N THR A 73 -18.40 -8.27 -11.95
CA THR A 73 -17.35 -7.43 -12.53
C THR A 73 -15.97 -7.79 -11.95
N MET A 74 -15.88 -8.00 -10.63
CA MET A 74 -14.64 -8.48 -10.00
C MET A 74 -14.24 -9.86 -10.52
N ALA A 75 -15.20 -10.77 -10.66
CA ALA A 75 -14.96 -12.12 -11.15
C ALA A 75 -14.44 -12.13 -12.59
N GLN A 76 -15.02 -11.32 -13.47
CA GLN A 76 -14.54 -11.13 -14.85
C GLN A 76 -13.12 -10.55 -14.88
N ALA A 77 -12.85 -9.51 -14.08
CA ALA A 77 -11.53 -8.89 -14.04
C ALA A 77 -10.43 -9.84 -13.54
N MET A 78 -10.77 -10.77 -12.65
CA MET A 78 -9.84 -11.75 -12.08
C MET A 78 -9.87 -13.11 -12.79
N ASN A 79 -10.68 -13.26 -13.84
CA ASN A 79 -10.88 -14.50 -14.58
C ASN A 79 -11.23 -15.71 -13.68
N VAL A 80 -12.22 -15.54 -12.81
CA VAL A 80 -12.71 -16.59 -11.91
C VAL A 80 -14.23 -16.67 -11.93
N HIS A 81 -14.79 -17.75 -11.37
CA HIS A 81 -16.24 -17.86 -11.23
C HIS A 81 -16.78 -16.87 -10.18
N PRO A 82 -17.95 -16.23 -10.37
CA PRO A 82 -18.53 -15.29 -9.40
C PRO A 82 -18.71 -15.85 -7.98
N ARG A 83 -18.96 -17.16 -7.88
CA ARG A 83 -19.06 -17.85 -6.58
C ARG A 83 -17.73 -17.89 -5.81
N THR A 84 -16.60 -17.91 -6.52
CA THR A 84 -15.28 -17.79 -5.91
C THR A 84 -15.13 -16.41 -5.25
N ILE A 85 -15.41 -15.33 -5.98
CA ILE A 85 -15.41 -13.98 -5.40
C ILE A 85 -16.34 -13.85 -4.19
N GLN A 86 -17.54 -14.45 -4.25
CA GLN A 86 -18.46 -14.46 -3.11
C GLN A 86 -17.85 -15.13 -1.87
N LYS A 87 -17.20 -16.28 -2.05
CA LYS A 87 -16.53 -17.03 -0.96
C LYS A 87 -15.40 -16.20 -0.35
N HIS A 88 -14.54 -15.63 -1.16
CA HIS A 88 -13.40 -14.83 -0.70
C HIS A 88 -13.84 -13.54 0.00
N ILE A 89 -14.85 -12.85 -0.53
CA ILE A 89 -15.44 -11.69 0.16
C ILE A 89 -16.01 -12.10 1.53
N ALA A 90 -16.69 -13.24 1.62
CA ALA A 90 -17.21 -13.73 2.91
C ALA A 90 -16.07 -14.09 3.89
N SER A 91 -14.97 -14.66 3.40
CA SER A 91 -13.76 -14.93 4.18
C SER A 91 -13.13 -13.64 4.72
N LEU A 92 -12.98 -12.63 3.86
CA LEU A 92 -12.48 -11.30 4.22
C LEU A 92 -13.37 -10.57 5.23
N GLU A 93 -14.69 -10.75 5.14
CA GLU A 93 -15.62 -10.25 6.17
C GLU A 93 -15.50 -11.01 7.49
N ALA A 94 -15.37 -12.34 7.45
CA ALA A 94 -15.19 -13.16 8.64
C ALA A 94 -13.87 -12.86 9.37
N ALA A 95 -12.83 -12.53 8.62
CA ALA A 95 -11.55 -12.05 9.15
C ALA A 95 -11.60 -10.59 9.65
N GLY A 96 -12.72 -9.88 9.46
CA GLY A 96 -12.89 -8.49 9.85
C GLY A 96 -12.16 -7.48 8.94
N TYR A 97 -11.61 -7.91 7.80
CA TYR A 97 -10.85 -7.03 6.89
C TYR A 97 -11.74 -6.18 6.01
N ILE A 98 -12.91 -6.69 5.64
CA ILE A 98 -13.88 -5.98 4.81
C ILE A 98 -15.22 -5.91 5.54
N ARG A 99 -15.93 -4.80 5.39
CA ARG A 99 -17.35 -4.69 5.72
C ARG A 99 -18.15 -4.33 4.49
N ARG A 100 -19.27 -5.03 4.26
CA ARG A 100 -20.23 -4.67 3.21
C ARG A 100 -21.38 -3.85 3.78
N GLU A 101 -21.75 -2.83 3.03
CA GLU A 101 -22.99 -2.11 3.23
C GLU A 101 -23.92 -2.44 2.06
N GLU A 102 -24.99 -3.17 2.37
CA GLU A 102 -25.98 -3.55 1.39
C GLU A 102 -26.78 -2.32 0.94
N ARG A 103 -26.92 -2.17 -0.37
CA ARG A 103 -27.75 -1.11 -0.95
C ARG A 103 -29.00 -1.74 -1.49
N ARG A 104 -30.12 -1.58 -0.78
CA ARG A 104 -31.44 -2.01 -1.24
C ARG A 104 -32.24 -0.80 -1.70
N THR A 105 -33.02 -1.01 -2.75
CA THR A 105 -33.99 -0.04 -3.27
C THR A 105 -35.33 -0.73 -3.48
N ASP A 106 -36.39 0.06 -3.65
CA ASP A 106 -37.75 -0.47 -3.86
C ASP A 106 -37.85 -1.40 -5.09
N GLN A 107 -36.94 -1.23 -6.07
CA GLN A 107 -36.86 -2.04 -7.29
C GLN A 107 -35.88 -3.23 -7.19
N GLY A 108 -35.25 -3.45 -6.03
CA GLY A 108 -34.33 -4.57 -5.80
C GLY A 108 -32.97 -4.17 -5.23
N SER A 109 -32.03 -5.11 -5.28
CA SER A 109 -30.67 -4.94 -4.72
C SER A 109 -29.72 -4.25 -5.69
N ARG A 110 -29.01 -3.23 -5.20
CA ARG A 110 -27.89 -2.59 -5.91
C ARG A 110 -26.55 -3.23 -5.49
N THR A 111 -25.47 -2.83 -6.15
CA THR A 111 -24.13 -3.28 -5.75
C THR A 111 -23.77 -2.77 -4.36
N ASN A 112 -23.17 -3.65 -3.57
CA ASN A 112 -22.77 -3.34 -2.20
C ASN A 112 -21.62 -2.32 -2.20
N ILE A 113 -21.58 -1.48 -1.17
CA ILE A 113 -20.41 -0.66 -0.85
C ILE A 113 -19.47 -1.50 0.02
N TYR A 114 -18.17 -1.44 -0.26
CA TYR A 114 -17.14 -2.13 0.51
C TYR A 114 -16.33 -1.12 1.31
N HIS A 115 -16.07 -1.45 2.58
CA HIS A 115 -15.22 -0.68 3.50
C HIS A 115 -13.99 -1.53 3.85
N LEU A 116 -12.79 -0.94 3.77
CA LEU A 116 -11.51 -1.62 4.02
C LEU A 116 -10.89 -1.25 5.39
N ASP A 117 -11.67 -0.60 6.26
CA ASP A 117 -11.18 -0.04 7.53
C ASP A 117 -10.50 -1.09 8.40
N GLY A 118 -11.09 -2.29 8.49
CA GLY A 118 -10.55 -3.37 9.30
C GLY A 118 -9.24 -3.94 8.75
N LEU A 119 -9.06 -4.00 7.43
CA LEU A 119 -7.76 -4.35 6.84
C LEU A 119 -6.69 -3.31 7.17
N ILE A 120 -7.06 -2.02 7.11
CA ILE A 120 -6.15 -0.93 7.45
C ILE A 120 -5.71 -1.07 8.91
N GLU A 121 -6.65 -1.33 9.83
CA GLU A 121 -6.34 -1.57 11.24
C GLU A 121 -5.44 -2.78 11.45
N ALA A 122 -5.73 -3.90 10.80
CA ALA A 122 -4.91 -5.11 10.88
C ALA A 122 -3.49 -4.91 10.32
N ALA A 123 -3.32 -4.03 9.32
CA ALA A 123 -2.04 -3.75 8.70
C ALA A 123 -1.18 -2.72 9.45
N LYS A 124 -1.77 -1.89 10.32
CA LYS A 124 -1.06 -0.82 11.07
C LYS A 124 0.16 -1.33 11.87
N PRO A 125 0.07 -2.41 12.66
CA PRO A 125 1.21 -2.86 13.47
C PRO A 125 2.45 -3.22 12.62
N PHE A 126 2.24 -3.84 11.46
CA PHE A 126 3.31 -4.16 10.52
C PHE A 126 3.95 -2.91 9.92
N ALA A 127 3.17 -1.83 9.76
CA ALA A 127 3.70 -0.55 9.30
C ALA A 127 4.58 0.10 10.37
N ASP A 128 4.15 0.05 11.64
CA ASP A 128 4.92 0.60 12.76
C ASP A 128 6.26 -0.14 12.95
N GLU A 129 6.25 -1.48 12.87
CA GLU A 129 7.45 -2.32 12.90
C GLU A 129 8.40 -1.95 11.76
N LYS A 130 7.89 -1.87 10.53
CA LYS A 130 8.71 -1.51 9.37
C LYS A 130 9.30 -0.10 9.48
N LEU A 131 8.55 0.85 10.04
CA LEU A 131 9.05 2.21 10.29
C LEU A 131 10.16 2.22 11.35
N ALA A 132 10.06 1.39 12.39
CA ALA A 132 11.11 1.23 13.39
C ALA A 132 12.40 0.68 12.75
N GLU A 133 12.30 -0.37 11.93
CA GLU A 133 13.45 -0.91 11.22
C GLU A 133 14.11 0.12 10.28
N ILE A 134 13.31 0.90 9.55
CA ILE A 134 13.82 1.93 8.63
C ILE A 134 14.60 2.99 9.42
N LYS A 135 14.10 3.41 10.59
CA LYS A 135 14.78 4.38 11.46
C LYS A 135 16.12 3.82 11.94
N GLU A 136 16.14 2.61 12.49
CA GLU A 136 17.37 1.96 12.96
C GLU A 136 18.42 1.81 11.84
N LYS A 137 18.00 1.31 10.67
CA LYS A 137 18.88 1.20 9.49
C LYS A 137 19.45 2.55 9.07
N SER A 138 18.64 3.62 9.16
CA SER A 138 19.08 4.97 8.84
C SER A 138 20.10 5.51 9.85
N GLU A 139 19.94 5.22 11.14
CA GLU A 139 20.85 5.62 12.21
C GLU A 139 22.20 4.92 12.10
N ILE A 140 22.19 3.60 11.87
CA ILE A 140 23.40 2.82 11.61
C ILE A 140 24.15 3.38 10.40
N LYS A 141 23.43 3.74 9.33
CA LYS A 141 24.04 4.34 8.14
C LYS A 141 24.69 5.69 8.44
N LYS A 142 24.07 6.54 9.25
CA LYS A 142 24.64 7.83 9.70
C LYS A 142 25.90 7.63 10.54
N ILE A 143 25.88 6.70 11.50
CA ILE A 143 27.06 6.36 12.32
C ILE A 143 28.22 5.89 11.44
N ARG A 144 27.95 4.99 10.48
CA ARG A 144 28.96 4.52 9.52
C ARG A 144 29.52 5.64 8.64
N GLN A 145 28.67 6.56 8.18
CA GLN A 145 29.11 7.72 7.41
C GLN A 145 29.99 8.67 8.24
N ASN A 146 29.61 8.95 9.49
CA ASN A 146 30.39 9.78 10.40
C ASN A 146 31.77 9.17 10.71
N ARG A 147 31.86 7.85 10.87
CA ARG A 147 33.15 7.14 11.04
C ARG A 147 34.06 7.24 9.81
N LYS A 148 33.49 7.26 8.59
CA LYS A 148 34.26 7.42 7.35
C LYS A 148 34.75 8.86 7.12
N GLY A 149 34.09 9.84 7.72
CA GLY A 149 34.49 11.25 7.70
C GLY A 149 35.52 11.63 8.78
N ALA A 150 35.89 10.71 9.68
CA ALA A 150 36.90 10.97 10.69
C ALA A 150 38.27 11.24 10.04
N PRO A 151 39.02 12.27 10.49
CA PRO A 151 40.31 12.62 9.90
C PRO A 151 41.28 11.42 9.97
N LYS A 152 42.02 11.18 8.89
CA LYS A 152 43.06 10.13 8.87
C LYS A 152 44.04 10.37 10.01
N LEU A 153 44.14 9.41 10.92
CA LEU A 153 45.14 9.41 11.98
C LEU A 153 46.53 9.50 11.31
N ARG A 154 47.27 10.57 11.60
CA ARG A 154 48.68 10.67 11.22
C ARG A 154 49.46 9.81 12.21
N LEU A 155 50.17 8.81 11.69
CA LEU A 155 51.20 8.10 12.46
C LEU A 155 52.27 9.11 12.83
N VAL A 156 52.35 9.45 14.12
CA VAL A 156 53.53 10.10 14.68
C VAL A 156 54.63 9.05 14.60
N LYS A 157 55.64 9.28 13.76
CA LYS A 157 56.89 8.56 13.87
C LYS A 157 57.57 9.14 15.11
N ASP A 158 57.75 8.32 16.13
CA ASP A 158 58.70 8.62 17.20
C ASP A 158 60.09 8.57 16.55
N ASP A 159 60.58 9.74 16.14
CA ASP A 159 62.00 9.96 15.89
C ASP A 159 62.63 10.26 17.25
N ASP A 160 63.01 9.23 18.01
CA ASP A 160 64.00 9.35 19.09
C ASP A 160 64.62 7.98 19.43
N ALA A 161 65.95 7.98 19.48
CA ALA A 161 66.94 6.95 19.85
C ALA A 161 67.52 6.06 18.73
#